data_AF-A0AA97KZ50-F1
#
_entry.id   AF-A0AA97KZ50-F1
#
_cell.length_a   1.000
_cell.length_b   1.000
_cell.length_c   1.000
_cell.angle_alpha   90.00
_cell.angle_beta   90.00
_cell.angle_gamma   90.00
#
_symmetry.space_group_name_H-M   'P 1'
#
loop_
_entity.id
_entity.type
_entity.pdbx_description
1 polymer ?
#
loop_
_entity_poly.entity_id
_entity_poly.type
_entity_poly.pdbx_seq_one_letter_code
_entity_poly.pdbx_strand_id
1 'polypeptide(L)'
;MAFSFCCCFPCATESSSEREPLNAKHTRQHYEHTRQDLNSKGEAVSFKWVNVSEIDTRFADIAKTFNKKQEDYWAIQAAIQGLKQSHSCSPASSLSVCIEKIQQENNDCGVQVHMEGYRFWLTAKKTEVPEKLEQAVRQVGELNRATIGVISTEIQLQEMICSVLRRQDTMMEKAREANPEYLDWIRIQGNLRENIEKISLVKQHSKKYVDEANNVLREMSKSANLTL
;
A
#
# COMPACT_ATOMS: atom_id res chain seq x y z
N MET A 1 41.45 72.28 -26.77
CA MET A 1 40.41 71.29 -27.11
C MET A 1 41.03 69.91 -27.18
N ALA A 2 40.24 68.90 -26.80
CA ALA A 2 40.50 67.46 -26.77
C ALA A 2 41.42 66.93 -25.65
N PHE A 3 40.77 66.20 -24.73
CA PHE A 3 41.23 65.56 -23.51
C PHE A 3 41.72 64.13 -23.79
N SER A 4 42.81 63.74 -23.12
CA SER A 4 43.15 62.35 -22.82
C SER A 4 43.65 62.33 -21.36
N PHE A 5 42.92 61.65 -20.47
CA PHE A 5 43.26 61.45 -19.06
C PHE A 5 43.19 59.93 -18.80
N CYS A 6 44.31 59.24 -18.50
CA CYS A 6 44.97 59.07 -17.19
C CYS A 6 44.20 58.12 -16.24
N CYS A 7 44.74 57.21 -15.42
CA CYS A 7 46.10 56.93 -14.93
C CYS A 7 46.17 55.49 -14.33
N CYS A 8 47.38 54.89 -14.31
CA CYS A 8 48.07 54.07 -13.27
C CYS A 8 47.50 52.76 -12.63
N PHE A 9 48.32 51.70 -12.73
CA PHE A 9 48.51 50.46 -11.91
C PHE A 9 49.02 50.75 -10.46
N PRO A 10 49.35 49.77 -9.56
CA PRO A 10 48.57 48.73 -8.84
C PRO A 10 48.89 48.68 -7.30
N CYS A 11 48.24 47.79 -6.53
CA CYS A 11 48.67 47.12 -5.27
C CYS A 11 47.58 46.99 -4.19
N ALA A 12 47.63 45.87 -3.48
CA ALA A 12 46.64 45.28 -2.58
C ALA A 12 46.44 45.99 -1.22
N THR A 13 45.23 45.93 -0.66
CA THR A 13 44.88 45.15 0.57
C THR A 13 43.39 45.30 0.97
N GLU A 14 42.81 44.15 1.32
CA GLU A 14 41.70 43.84 2.25
C GLU A 14 40.28 44.42 2.07
N SER A 15 39.30 43.52 1.84
CA SER A 15 38.34 43.17 2.90
C SER A 15 37.57 41.89 2.56
N SER A 16 37.36 41.12 3.63
CA SER A 16 36.61 39.88 3.79
C SER A 16 35.27 39.81 3.04
N SER A 17 35.10 38.74 2.26
CA SER A 17 33.84 37.99 2.15
C SER A 17 34.12 36.70 1.40
N GLU A 18 33.93 35.59 2.10
CA GLU A 18 34.21 34.21 1.70
C GLU A 18 33.57 33.87 0.34
N ARG A 19 34.39 33.52 -0.64
CA ARG A 19 33.98 32.58 -1.69
C ARG A 19 34.54 31.23 -1.30
N GLU A 20 33.72 30.38 -0.72
CA GLU A 20 34.04 28.97 -0.60
C GLU A 20 34.28 28.37 -2.00
N PRO A 21 35.35 27.59 -2.19
CA PRO A 21 35.52 26.82 -3.41
C PRO A 21 34.47 25.72 -3.44
N LEU A 22 33.67 25.66 -4.52
CA LEU A 22 32.78 24.55 -4.82
C LEU A 22 33.61 23.26 -4.89
N ASN A 23 33.61 22.51 -3.80
CA ASN A 23 34.21 21.19 -3.72
C ASN A 23 33.52 20.28 -4.75
N ALA A 24 34.23 20.00 -5.84
CA ALA A 24 33.93 18.94 -6.77
C ALA A 24 34.13 17.57 -6.09
N LYS A 25 33.17 17.18 -5.23
CA LYS A 25 32.91 15.77 -4.95
C LYS A 25 31.75 15.36 -5.84
N HIS A 26 32.10 14.98 -7.05
CA HIS A 26 31.24 14.25 -7.96
C HIS A 26 31.03 12.84 -7.39
N THR A 27 30.28 12.73 -6.29
CA THR A 27 29.62 11.48 -5.98
C THR A 27 28.49 11.41 -7.00
N ARG A 28 28.70 10.63 -8.06
CA ARG A 28 27.61 10.02 -8.81
C ARG A 28 26.77 9.27 -7.79
N GLN A 29 25.83 9.97 -7.15
CA GLN A 29 24.67 9.33 -6.57
C GLN A 29 23.97 8.75 -7.78
N HIS A 30 24.26 7.47 -8.02
CA HIS A 30 23.32 6.58 -8.66
C HIS A 30 21.95 6.98 -8.12
N TYR A 31 21.12 7.56 -8.99
CA TYR A 31 19.67 7.59 -8.80
C TYR A 31 19.27 6.11 -8.82
N GLU A 32 19.50 5.41 -7.72
CA GLU A 32 18.74 4.23 -7.38
C GLU A 32 17.33 4.78 -7.24
N HIS A 33 16.56 4.63 -8.33
CA HIS A 33 15.12 4.63 -8.31
C HIS A 33 14.74 3.91 -7.03
N THR A 34 14.33 4.67 -6.02
CA THR A 34 13.85 4.10 -4.77
C THR A 34 12.76 3.17 -5.23
N ARG A 35 13.01 1.86 -5.19
CA ARG A 35 11.96 0.86 -5.30
C ARG A 35 11.07 1.20 -4.13
N GLN A 36 10.03 2.01 -4.39
CA GLN A 36 9.06 2.42 -3.40
C GLN A 36 8.45 1.12 -2.91
N ASP A 37 8.96 0.64 -1.79
CA ASP A 37 8.49 -0.60 -1.19
C ASP A 37 7.16 -0.27 -0.56
N LEU A 38 6.07 -0.42 -1.32
CA LEU A 38 4.71 -0.28 -0.82
C LEU A 38 4.38 -1.36 0.24
N ASN A 39 5.34 -2.24 0.59
CA ASN A 39 5.25 -3.15 1.73
C ASN A 39 5.66 -2.51 3.07
N SER A 40 6.13 -1.27 3.13
CA SER A 40 6.33 -0.59 4.40
C SER A 40 4.99 -0.52 5.14
N LYS A 41 4.91 -1.21 6.28
CA LYS A 41 3.69 -1.27 7.09
C LYS A 41 3.28 0.15 7.48
N GLY A 42 2.18 0.64 6.91
CA GLY A 42 1.55 1.91 7.29
C GLY A 42 1.86 3.12 6.41
N GLU A 43 2.63 2.99 5.32
CA GLU A 43 2.79 4.12 4.39
C GLU A 43 1.64 4.15 3.36
N ALA A 44 0.74 5.10 3.53
CA ALA A 44 -0.37 5.31 2.62
C ALA A 44 0.14 5.72 1.22
N VAL A 45 -0.38 5.06 0.19
CA VAL A 45 -0.12 5.44 -1.20
C VAL A 45 -0.72 6.81 -1.46
N SER A 46 0.10 7.69 -2.02
CA SER A 46 -0.30 8.97 -2.57
C SER A 46 0.33 9.16 -3.96
N PHE A 47 -0.31 9.98 -4.78
CA PHE A 47 0.11 10.31 -6.14
C PHE A 47 0.46 11.79 -6.24
N LYS A 48 1.38 12.13 -7.15
CA LYS A 48 1.77 13.52 -7.40
C LYS A 48 0.69 14.24 -8.21
N TRP A 49 0.51 15.53 -7.96
CA TRP A 49 -0.45 16.36 -8.68
C TRP A 49 -0.02 16.65 -10.12
N VAL A 50 -0.95 16.50 -11.06
CA VAL A 50 -0.77 16.82 -12.49
C VAL A 50 -1.52 18.08 -12.91
N ASN A 51 -2.17 18.77 -11.96
CA ASN A 51 -2.93 20.01 -12.18
C ASN A 51 -4.07 19.86 -13.21
N VAL A 52 -4.66 18.68 -13.29
CA VAL A 52 -5.84 18.41 -14.11
C VAL A 52 -6.82 17.68 -13.23
N SER A 53 -7.86 18.38 -12.76
CA SER A 53 -8.78 17.87 -11.75
C SER A 53 -9.33 16.48 -12.09
N GLU A 54 -9.70 16.21 -13.35
CA GLU A 54 -10.20 14.89 -13.77
C GLU A 54 -9.16 13.78 -13.55
N ILE A 55 -7.89 14.06 -13.84
CA ILE A 55 -6.80 13.08 -13.71
C ILE A 55 -6.41 12.92 -12.24
N ASP A 56 -6.28 14.03 -11.52
CA ASP A 56 -5.94 14.04 -10.09
C ASP A 56 -6.98 13.28 -9.25
N THR A 57 -8.28 13.46 -9.53
CA THR A 57 -9.35 12.70 -8.88
C THR A 57 -9.23 11.20 -9.13
N ARG A 58 -8.91 10.77 -10.36
CA ARG A 58 -8.73 9.34 -10.66
C ARG A 58 -7.61 8.71 -9.84
N PHE A 59 -6.48 9.39 -9.71
CA PHE A 59 -5.38 8.92 -8.88
C PHE A 59 -5.74 8.92 -7.39
N ALA A 60 -6.43 9.95 -6.91
CA ALA A 60 -6.90 10.03 -5.52
C ALA A 60 -7.87 8.90 -5.17
N ASP A 61 -8.82 8.58 -6.05
CA ASP A 61 -9.78 7.49 -5.85
C ASP A 61 -9.09 6.11 -5.80
N ILE A 62 -8.08 5.90 -6.66
CA ILE A 62 -7.25 4.68 -6.61
C ILE A 62 -6.48 4.60 -5.30
N ALA A 63 -5.82 5.69 -4.89
CA ALA A 63 -5.08 5.73 -3.62
C ALA A 63 -6.00 5.41 -2.44
N LYS A 64 -7.16 6.08 -2.35
CA LYS A 64 -8.14 5.85 -1.30
C LYS A 64 -8.57 4.39 -1.22
N THR A 65 -8.93 3.80 -2.37
CA THR A 65 -9.42 2.43 -2.44
C THR A 65 -8.32 1.41 -2.11
N PHE A 66 -7.12 1.60 -2.66
CA PHE A 66 -5.98 0.74 -2.35
C PHE A 66 -5.55 0.83 -0.89
N ASN A 67 -5.49 2.04 -0.31
CA ASN A 67 -5.10 2.22 1.09
C ASN A 67 -6.10 1.54 2.03
N LYS A 68 -7.41 1.64 1.74
CA LYS A 68 -8.43 0.91 2.50
C LYS A 68 -8.22 -0.61 2.41
N LYS A 69 -7.97 -1.13 1.20
CA LYS A 69 -7.66 -2.55 0.97
C LYS A 69 -6.38 -2.98 1.71
N GLN A 70 -5.36 -2.11 1.76
CA GLN A 70 -4.11 -2.36 2.47
C GLN A 70 -4.32 -2.42 3.99
N GLU A 71 -5.15 -1.55 4.58
CA GLU A 71 -5.54 -1.63 5.98
C GLU A 71 -6.19 -2.98 6.31
N ASP A 72 -7.13 -3.41 5.46
CA ASP A 72 -7.81 -4.69 5.64
C ASP A 72 -6.83 -5.87 5.50
N TYR A 73 -5.88 -5.81 4.55
CA TYR A 73 -4.80 -6.80 4.46
C TYR A 73 -3.96 -6.87 5.75
N TRP A 74 -3.59 -5.73 6.34
CA TRP A 74 -2.83 -5.73 7.60
C TRP A 74 -3.68 -6.24 8.77
N ALA A 75 -4.98 -5.99 8.77
CA ALA A 75 -5.90 -6.56 9.76
C ALA A 75 -5.99 -8.09 9.66
N ILE A 76 -5.96 -8.67 8.45
CA ILE A 76 -5.84 -10.13 8.25
C ILE A 76 -4.57 -10.65 8.94
N GLN A 77 -3.42 -10.04 8.65
CA GLN A 77 -2.13 -10.46 9.20
C GLN A 77 -2.12 -10.37 10.74
N ALA A 78 -2.64 -9.28 11.30
CA ALA A 78 -2.74 -9.08 12.74
C ALA A 78 -3.68 -10.09 13.41
N ALA A 79 -4.83 -10.40 12.80
CA ALA A 79 -5.78 -11.37 13.34
C ALA A 79 -5.20 -12.80 13.33
N ILE A 80 -4.54 -13.22 12.24
CA ILE A 80 -3.85 -14.52 12.16
C ILE A 80 -2.73 -14.61 13.20
N GLN A 81 -1.91 -13.57 13.31
CA GLN A 81 -0.83 -13.54 14.29
C GLN A 81 -1.39 -13.62 15.72
N GLY A 82 -2.45 -12.85 16.02
CA GLY A 82 -3.12 -12.88 17.31
C GLY A 82 -3.67 -14.25 17.66
N LEU A 83 -4.34 -14.94 16.73
CA LEU A 83 -4.84 -16.30 16.92
C LEU A 83 -3.70 -17.27 17.26
N LYS A 84 -2.63 -17.23 16.45
CA LYS A 84 -1.48 -18.11 16.64
C LYS A 84 -0.80 -17.88 17.99
N GLN A 85 -0.64 -16.63 18.40
CA GLN A 85 -0.02 -16.28 19.67
C GLN A 85 -0.89 -16.70 20.86
N SER A 86 -2.19 -16.38 20.85
CA SER A 86 -3.10 -16.72 21.95
C SER A 86 -3.20 -18.24 22.17
N HIS A 87 -3.17 -19.05 21.11
CA HIS A 87 -3.26 -20.51 21.18
C HIS A 87 -1.92 -21.24 21.08
N SER A 88 -0.79 -20.53 21.18
CA SER A 88 0.55 -21.12 21.08
C SER A 88 0.69 -22.03 19.86
N CYS A 89 0.12 -21.62 18.73
CA CYS A 89 0.29 -22.28 17.44
C CYS A 89 1.67 -21.92 16.90
N SER A 90 2.30 -22.83 16.17
CA SER A 90 3.58 -22.54 15.51
C SER A 90 3.41 -21.37 14.53
N PRO A 91 4.34 -20.39 14.47
CA PRO A 91 4.28 -19.33 13.47
C PRO A 91 4.20 -19.88 12.03
N ALA A 92 4.82 -21.04 11.78
CA ALA A 92 4.84 -21.71 10.49
C ALA A 92 3.61 -22.60 10.23
N SER A 93 2.76 -22.88 11.22
CA SER A 93 1.57 -23.71 10.98
C SER A 93 0.56 -22.99 10.11
N SER A 94 -0.24 -23.74 9.37
CA SER A 94 -1.37 -23.18 8.64
C SER A 94 -2.44 -22.65 9.61
N LEU A 95 -3.35 -21.82 9.09
CA LEU A 95 -4.48 -21.33 9.88
C LEU A 95 -5.42 -22.47 10.26
N SER A 96 -5.69 -23.40 9.33
CA SER A 96 -6.56 -24.56 9.59
C SER A 96 -6.05 -25.44 10.75
N VAL A 97 -4.74 -25.70 10.82
CA VAL A 97 -4.13 -26.45 11.93
C VAL A 97 -4.28 -25.71 13.27
N CYS A 98 -4.15 -24.38 13.26
CA CYS A 98 -4.34 -23.60 14.47
C CYS A 98 -5.81 -23.61 14.94
N ILE A 99 -6.76 -23.53 14.01
CA ILE A 99 -8.20 -23.62 14.29
C ILE A 99 -8.58 -25.02 14.80
N GLU A 100 -8.02 -26.07 14.22
CA GLU A 100 -8.23 -27.44 14.71
C GLU A 100 -7.74 -27.59 16.16
N LYS A 101 -6.57 -27.03 16.48
CA LYS A 101 -6.06 -26.99 17.85
C LYS A 101 -7.01 -26.25 18.78
N ILE A 102 -7.57 -25.11 18.37
CA ILE A 102 -8.56 -24.36 19.16
C ILE A 102 -9.80 -25.22 19.44
N GLN A 103 -10.29 -25.95 18.44
CA GLN A 103 -11.43 -26.85 18.60
C GLN A 103 -11.13 -28.02 19.55
N GLN A 104 -9.93 -28.60 19.47
CA GLN A 104 -9.49 -29.70 20.34
C GLN A 104 -9.31 -29.26 21.80
N GLU A 105 -8.67 -28.10 22.03
CA GLU A 105 -8.45 -27.53 23.37
C GLU A 105 -9.77 -27.16 24.07
N ASN A 106 -10.85 -26.94 23.30
CA ASN A 106 -12.15 -26.48 23.81
C ASN A 106 -13.29 -27.41 23.36
N ASN A 107 -13.02 -28.72 23.28
CA ASN A 107 -13.97 -29.72 22.78
C ASN A 107 -15.28 -29.75 23.58
N ASP A 108 -15.20 -29.49 24.87
CA ASP A 108 -16.31 -29.42 25.82
C ASP A 108 -17.24 -28.22 25.56
N CYS A 109 -16.72 -27.18 24.90
CA CYS A 109 -17.48 -25.98 24.52
C CYS A 109 -18.21 -26.12 23.17
N GLY A 110 -18.01 -27.24 22.46
CA GLY A 110 -18.68 -27.52 21.19
C GLY A 110 -18.31 -26.52 20.08
N VAL A 111 -17.03 -26.16 19.98
CA VAL A 111 -16.54 -25.15 19.05
C VAL A 111 -16.65 -25.61 17.59
N GLN A 112 -17.25 -24.78 16.73
CA GLN A 112 -17.43 -25.09 15.31
C GLN A 112 -17.11 -23.89 14.41
N VAL A 113 -16.53 -24.18 13.25
CA VAL A 113 -16.35 -23.22 12.17
C VAL A 113 -17.53 -23.36 11.22
N HIS A 114 -18.08 -22.22 10.82
CA HIS A 114 -19.11 -22.14 9.78
C HIS A 114 -18.62 -21.25 8.66
N MET A 115 -19.11 -21.54 7.45
CA MET A 115 -18.79 -20.76 6.26
C MET A 115 -19.99 -20.73 5.32
N GLU A 116 -20.27 -19.55 4.77
CA GLU A 116 -21.31 -19.28 3.79
C GLU A 116 -20.78 -18.27 2.75
N GLY A 117 -20.55 -18.75 1.53
CA GLY A 117 -19.90 -17.94 0.49
C GLY A 117 -18.54 -17.43 0.96
N TYR A 118 -18.36 -16.10 0.99
CA TYR A 118 -17.13 -15.44 1.46
C TYR A 118 -17.14 -15.11 2.96
N ARG A 119 -18.16 -15.53 3.70
CA ARG A 119 -18.29 -15.28 5.14
C ARG A 119 -17.93 -16.54 5.91
N PHE A 120 -17.22 -16.37 7.00
CA PHE A 120 -16.94 -17.45 7.96
C PHE A 120 -16.95 -16.91 9.39
N TRP A 121 -17.21 -17.80 10.34
CA TRP A 121 -17.22 -17.45 11.75
C TRP A 121 -16.97 -18.68 12.63
N LEU A 122 -16.55 -18.44 13.87
CA LEU A 122 -16.34 -19.45 14.90
C LEU A 122 -17.46 -19.33 15.93
N THR A 123 -18.12 -20.43 16.27
CA THR A 123 -19.14 -20.48 17.33
C THR A 123 -18.70 -21.40 18.46
N ALA A 124 -19.24 -21.18 19.65
CA ALA A 124 -19.20 -22.11 20.77
C ALA A 124 -20.63 -22.34 21.25
N LYS A 125 -20.96 -23.57 21.66
CA LYS A 125 -22.31 -23.94 22.11
C LYS A 125 -22.60 -23.49 23.54
N LYS A 126 -21.57 -23.41 24.38
CA LYS A 126 -21.70 -22.92 25.76
C LYS A 126 -21.81 -21.41 25.79
N THR A 127 -22.66 -20.89 26.67
CA THR A 127 -22.82 -19.45 26.91
C THR A 127 -21.64 -18.85 27.66
N GLU A 128 -21.07 -19.60 28.59
CA GLU A 128 -19.83 -19.26 29.29
C GLU A 128 -18.69 -20.07 28.69
N VAL A 129 -17.69 -19.37 28.16
CA VAL A 129 -16.50 -19.98 27.55
C VAL A 129 -15.24 -19.37 28.13
N PRO A 130 -14.09 -20.07 28.07
CA PRO A 130 -12.82 -19.49 28.50
C PRO A 130 -12.50 -18.20 27.75
N GLU A 131 -11.92 -17.21 28.43
CA GLU A 131 -11.55 -15.91 27.86
C GLU A 131 -10.71 -16.04 26.58
N LYS A 132 -9.81 -17.04 26.55
CA LYS A 132 -8.98 -17.34 25.40
C LYS A 132 -9.80 -17.79 24.18
N LEU A 133 -10.88 -18.54 24.39
CA LEU A 133 -11.82 -18.92 23.32
C LEU A 133 -12.66 -17.71 22.86
N GLU A 134 -13.11 -16.84 23.77
CA GLU A 134 -13.77 -15.58 23.36
C GLU A 134 -12.86 -14.73 22.48
N GLN A 135 -11.58 -14.63 22.84
CA GLN A 135 -10.59 -13.92 22.05
C GLN A 135 -10.45 -14.54 20.65
N ALA A 136 -10.42 -15.87 20.56
CA ALA A 136 -10.37 -16.55 19.26
C ALA A 136 -11.61 -16.26 18.42
N VAL A 137 -12.81 -16.29 19.00
CA VAL A 137 -14.06 -15.92 18.30
C VAL A 137 -14.00 -14.49 17.77
N ARG A 138 -13.55 -13.53 18.59
CA ARG A 138 -13.36 -12.14 18.17
C ARG A 138 -12.34 -12.01 17.03
N GLN A 139 -11.19 -12.70 17.14
CA GLN A 139 -10.15 -12.64 16.12
C GLN A 139 -10.58 -13.29 14.80
N VAL A 140 -11.34 -14.38 14.83
CA VAL A 140 -11.94 -14.96 13.61
C VAL A 140 -12.97 -14.00 13.00
N GLY A 141 -13.74 -13.28 13.82
CA GLY A 141 -14.64 -12.22 13.35
C GLY A 141 -13.91 -11.08 12.64
N GLU A 142 -12.82 -10.59 13.22
CA GLU A 142 -11.96 -9.56 12.60
C GLU A 142 -11.31 -10.07 11.31
N LEU A 143 -10.84 -11.31 11.31
CA LEU A 143 -10.27 -11.98 10.14
C LEU A 143 -11.31 -12.04 9.01
N ASN A 144 -12.53 -12.47 9.30
CA ASN A 144 -13.63 -12.51 8.33
C ASN A 144 -13.95 -11.13 7.75
N ARG A 145 -14.12 -10.11 8.62
CA ARG A 145 -14.40 -8.73 8.19
C ARG A 145 -13.31 -8.22 7.25
N ALA A 146 -12.05 -8.41 7.62
CA ALA A 146 -10.91 -7.95 6.86
C ALA A 146 -10.76 -8.69 5.51
N THR A 147 -10.95 -10.01 5.50
CA THR A 147 -10.99 -10.82 4.27
C THR A 147 -12.06 -10.32 3.30
N ILE A 148 -13.27 -10.04 3.78
CA ILE A 148 -14.36 -9.48 2.96
C ILE A 148 -13.98 -8.09 2.42
N GLY A 149 -13.36 -7.23 3.24
CA GLY A 149 -12.88 -5.92 2.81
C GLY A 149 -11.90 -5.99 1.64
N VAL A 150 -10.94 -6.92 1.70
CA VAL A 150 -9.97 -7.14 0.62
C VAL A 150 -10.64 -7.65 -0.66
N ILE A 151 -11.55 -8.63 -0.55
CA ILE A 151 -12.20 -9.25 -1.71
C ILE A 151 -13.19 -8.28 -2.38
N SER A 152 -14.01 -7.59 -1.59
CA SER A 152 -15.07 -6.71 -2.11
C SER A 152 -14.54 -5.50 -2.89
N THR A 153 -13.32 -5.05 -2.60
CA THR A 153 -12.69 -3.91 -3.26
C THR A 153 -11.88 -4.28 -4.52
N GLU A 154 -11.67 -5.56 -4.81
CA GLU A 154 -10.80 -5.99 -5.91
C GLU A 154 -11.28 -5.54 -7.28
N ILE A 155 -12.54 -5.82 -7.62
CA ILE A 155 -13.08 -5.53 -8.94
C ILE A 155 -13.04 -4.02 -9.20
N GLN A 156 -13.53 -3.22 -8.24
CA GLN A 156 -13.54 -1.77 -8.35
C GLN A 156 -12.12 -1.20 -8.54
N LEU A 157 -11.15 -1.65 -7.73
CA LEU A 157 -9.78 -1.18 -7.83
C LEU A 157 -9.14 -1.59 -9.17
N GLN A 158 -9.36 -2.83 -9.61
CA GLN A 158 -8.85 -3.33 -10.89
C GLN A 158 -9.42 -2.53 -12.07
N GLU A 159 -10.70 -2.18 -12.05
CA GLU A 159 -11.33 -1.36 -13.09
C GLU A 159 -10.75 0.06 -13.13
N MET A 160 -10.57 0.71 -11.98
CA MET A 160 -9.96 2.03 -11.90
C MET A 160 -8.52 2.02 -12.45
N ILE A 161 -7.71 1.03 -12.03
CA ILE A 161 -6.35 0.84 -12.53
C ILE A 161 -6.34 0.62 -14.04
N CYS A 162 -7.18 -0.29 -14.54
CA CYS A 162 -7.27 -0.57 -15.98
C CYS A 162 -7.70 0.67 -16.77
N SER A 163 -8.62 1.48 -16.23
CA SER A 163 -9.07 2.72 -16.87
C SER A 163 -7.93 3.74 -17.00
N VAL A 164 -7.09 3.90 -15.98
CA VAL A 164 -5.92 4.80 -16.02
C VAL A 164 -4.90 4.30 -17.04
N LEU A 165 -4.53 3.02 -16.97
CA LEU A 165 -3.52 2.44 -17.88
C LEU A 165 -3.95 2.50 -19.36
N ARG A 166 -5.24 2.28 -19.67
CA ARG A 166 -5.75 2.36 -21.05
C ARG A 166 -5.82 3.78 -21.61
N ARG A 167 -5.91 4.79 -20.74
CA ARG A 167 -6.08 6.20 -21.14
C ARG A 167 -4.82 7.03 -20.94
N GLN A 168 -3.67 6.40 -20.68
CA GLN A 168 -2.44 7.10 -20.32
C GLN A 168 -2.01 8.15 -21.37
N ASP A 169 -2.08 7.81 -22.65
CA ASP A 169 -1.64 8.71 -23.72
C ASP A 169 -2.59 9.92 -23.83
N THR A 170 -3.90 9.68 -23.78
CA THR A 170 -4.91 10.75 -23.76
C THR A 170 -4.80 11.62 -22.51
N MET A 171 -4.48 11.05 -21.34
CA MET A 171 -4.24 11.84 -20.12
C MET A 171 -3.00 12.71 -20.25
N MET A 172 -1.97 12.21 -20.92
CA MET A 172 -0.73 12.92 -21.18
C MET A 172 -0.93 14.10 -22.15
N GLU A 173 -1.77 13.92 -23.17
CA GLU A 173 -2.21 14.99 -24.07
C GLU A 173 -3.04 16.05 -23.34
N LYS A 174 -4.08 15.63 -22.59
CA LYS A 174 -4.90 16.56 -21.79
C LYS A 174 -4.07 17.37 -20.79
N ALA A 175 -3.10 16.74 -20.14
CA ALA A 175 -2.19 17.41 -19.22
C ALA A 175 -1.32 18.45 -19.91
N ARG A 176 -0.90 18.19 -21.16
CA ARG A 176 -0.19 19.16 -22.00
C ARG A 176 -1.06 20.33 -22.42
N GLU A 177 -2.30 20.07 -22.85
CA GLU A 177 -3.22 21.12 -23.30
C GLU A 177 -3.63 22.06 -22.16
N ALA A 178 -3.84 21.52 -20.96
CA ALA A 178 -4.22 22.30 -19.79
C ALA A 178 -3.09 23.17 -19.22
N ASN A 179 -1.83 22.88 -19.56
CA ASN A 179 -0.65 23.53 -18.97
C ASN A 179 0.33 23.97 -20.07
N PRO A 180 0.13 25.17 -20.66
CA PRO A 180 0.91 25.64 -21.80
C PRO A 180 2.32 26.12 -21.45
N GLU A 181 2.61 26.37 -20.16
CA GLU A 181 3.93 26.81 -19.72
C GLU A 181 4.94 25.65 -19.75
N TYR A 182 6.06 25.85 -20.44
CA TYR A 182 7.03 24.77 -20.72
C TYR A 182 7.59 24.09 -19.46
N LEU A 183 7.98 24.86 -18.44
CA LEU A 183 8.55 24.28 -17.21
C LEU A 183 7.49 23.53 -16.40
N ASP A 184 6.26 24.05 -16.36
CA ASP A 184 5.16 23.36 -15.69
C ASP A 184 4.75 22.08 -16.43
N TRP A 185 4.78 22.11 -17.75
CA TRP A 185 4.61 20.93 -18.60
C TRP A 185 5.62 19.83 -18.28
N ILE A 186 6.93 20.14 -18.21
CA ILE A 186 7.96 19.15 -17.88
C ILE A 186 7.70 18.51 -16.51
N ARG A 187 7.35 19.32 -15.51
CA ARG A 187 7.03 18.84 -14.14
C ARG A 187 5.81 17.91 -14.15
N ILE A 188 4.73 18.32 -14.81
CA ILE A 188 3.47 17.57 -14.86
C ILE A 188 3.62 16.25 -15.61
N GLN A 189 4.38 16.25 -16.72
CA GLN A 189 4.71 15.04 -17.47
C GLN A 189 5.53 14.06 -16.62
N GLY A 190 6.52 14.56 -15.88
CA GLY A 190 7.27 13.77 -14.92
C GLY A 190 6.37 13.14 -13.87
N ASN A 191 5.50 13.94 -13.25
CA ASN A 191 4.53 13.48 -12.25
C ASN A 191 3.58 12.41 -12.79
N LEU A 192 3.04 12.59 -14.00
CA LEU A 192 2.12 11.64 -14.61
C LEU A 192 2.81 10.29 -14.88
N ARG A 193 4.03 10.31 -15.41
CA ARG A 193 4.82 9.09 -15.66
C ARG A 193 5.09 8.34 -14.37
N GLU A 194 5.57 9.04 -13.33
CA GLU A 194 5.82 8.43 -12.02
C GLU A 194 4.53 7.85 -11.41
N ASN A 195 3.40 8.54 -11.55
CA ASN A 195 2.12 8.03 -11.07
C ASN A 195 1.70 6.75 -11.81
N ILE A 196 1.90 6.66 -13.13
CA ILE A 196 1.60 5.45 -13.92
C ILE A 196 2.50 4.28 -13.52
N GLU A 197 3.79 4.53 -13.29
CA GLU A 197 4.70 3.51 -12.76
C GLU A 197 4.23 3.01 -11.39
N LYS A 198 3.84 3.93 -10.50
CA LYS A 198 3.30 3.60 -9.18
C LYS A 198 1.99 2.81 -9.24
N ILE A 199 1.12 3.08 -10.22
CA ILE A 199 -0.10 2.30 -10.47
C ILE A 199 0.22 0.83 -10.78
N SER A 200 1.31 0.57 -11.52
CA SER A 200 1.72 -0.80 -11.82
C SER A 200 2.16 -1.54 -10.54
N LEU A 201 2.82 -0.85 -9.61
CA LEU A 201 3.13 -1.39 -8.29
C LEU A 201 1.86 -1.65 -7.48
N VAL A 202 0.95 -0.67 -7.39
CA VAL A 202 -0.37 -0.82 -6.72
C VAL A 202 -1.10 -2.06 -7.20
N LYS A 203 -1.12 -2.31 -8.52
CA LYS A 203 -1.72 -3.52 -9.12
C LYS A 203 -1.06 -4.81 -8.62
N GLN A 204 0.27 -4.86 -8.56
CA GLN A 204 1.00 -6.03 -8.09
C GLN A 204 0.71 -6.32 -6.61
N HIS A 205 0.70 -5.29 -5.76
CA HIS A 205 0.40 -5.46 -4.34
C HIS A 205 -1.08 -5.84 -4.12
N SER A 206 -2.02 -5.27 -4.88
CA SER A 206 -3.44 -5.64 -4.80
C SER A 206 -3.63 -7.14 -5.02
N LYS A 207 -2.96 -7.70 -6.03
CA LYS A 207 -3.00 -9.13 -6.32
C LYS A 207 -2.51 -9.96 -5.14
N LYS A 208 -1.36 -9.60 -4.55
CA LYS A 208 -0.83 -10.28 -3.36
C LYS A 208 -1.84 -10.28 -2.20
N TYR A 209 -2.52 -9.15 -1.97
CA TYR A 209 -3.51 -9.06 -0.88
C TYR A 209 -4.71 -9.98 -1.13
N VAL A 210 -5.17 -10.08 -2.38
CA VAL A 210 -6.25 -10.99 -2.78
C VAL A 210 -5.81 -12.45 -2.67
N ASP A 211 -4.59 -12.79 -3.09
CA ASP A 211 -4.06 -14.15 -2.96
C ASP A 211 -4.06 -14.60 -1.49
N GLU A 212 -3.65 -13.72 -0.57
CA GLU A 212 -3.68 -13.99 0.88
C GLU A 212 -5.11 -14.12 1.41
N ALA A 213 -6.03 -13.23 1.02
CA ALA A 213 -7.44 -13.32 1.42
C ALA A 213 -8.10 -14.62 0.92
N ASN A 214 -7.79 -15.04 -0.31
CA ASN A 214 -8.25 -16.32 -0.86
C ASN A 214 -7.63 -17.53 -0.13
N ASN A 215 -6.38 -17.42 0.31
CA ASN A 215 -5.75 -18.44 1.14
C ASN A 215 -6.50 -18.58 2.48
N VAL A 216 -6.87 -17.47 3.13
CA VAL A 216 -7.70 -17.49 4.35
C VAL A 216 -9.02 -18.22 4.11
N LEU A 217 -9.75 -17.87 3.04
CA LEU A 217 -11.02 -18.54 2.69
C LEU A 217 -10.84 -20.05 2.50
N ARG A 218 -9.77 -20.47 1.83
CA ARG A 218 -9.44 -21.89 1.64
C ARG A 218 -9.17 -22.60 2.96
N GLU A 219 -8.40 -21.97 3.85
CA GLU A 219 -8.08 -22.53 5.16
C GLU A 219 -9.33 -22.63 6.06
N MET A 220 -10.19 -21.61 6.04
CA MET A 220 -11.45 -21.63 6.79
C MET A 220 -12.45 -22.65 6.23
N SER A 221 -12.49 -22.83 4.91
CA SER A 221 -13.27 -23.89 4.26
C SER A 221 -12.84 -25.28 4.73
N LYS A 222 -11.52 -25.54 4.79
CA LYS A 222 -11.00 -26.79 5.34
C LYS A 222 -11.45 -27.01 6.78
N SER A 223 -11.36 -25.97 7.63
CA SER A 223 -11.82 -26.05 9.02
C SER A 223 -13.34 -26.22 9.17
N ALA A 224 -14.12 -25.78 8.18
CA ALA A 224 -15.56 -26.01 8.09
C ALA A 224 -15.93 -27.38 7.46
N ASN A 225 -14.93 -28.20 7.10
CA ASN A 225 -15.10 -29.46 6.35
C ASN A 225 -15.81 -29.28 5.00
N LEU A 226 -15.60 -28.13 4.36
CA LEU A 226 -16.08 -27.85 3.01
C LEU A 226 -14.95 -28.08 2.00
N THR A 227 -15.26 -28.81 0.94
CA THR A 227 -14.37 -28.95 -0.22
C THR A 227 -14.62 -27.78 -1.17
N LEU A 228 -13.62 -26.91 -1.34
CA LEU A 228 -13.60 -25.86 -2.38
C LEU A 228 -12.98 -26.38 -3.68
#